data_AF-A0AAD2DCW1-F1
#
_entry.id   AF-A0AAD2DCW1-F1
#
_cell.length_a   1.000
_cell.length_b   1.000
_cell.length_c   1.000
_cell.angle_alpha   90.00
_cell.angle_beta   90.00
_cell.angle_gamma   90.00
#
_symmetry.space_group_name_H-M   'P 1'
#
loop_
_entity.id
_entity.type
_entity.pdbx_description
1 polymer ?
#
loop_
_entity_poly.entity_id
_entity_poly.type
_entity_poly.pdbx_seq_one_letter_code
_entity_poly.pdbx_strand_id
1 'polypeptide(L)'
;MLLEKNYNIESIKENISANVKNYFNKINLKSTIIRYNRVVNCILEVEGVIDYTEITVNSNKENIDLGENNIPILESVVAMVAT
;
A
#
# COMPACT_ATOMS: atom_id res chain seq x y z
N MET A 1 -9.10 -9.24 -0.85
CA MET A 1 -9.53 -7.98 -1.48
C MET A 1 -10.61 -8.28 -2.50
N LEU A 2 -11.59 -7.38 -2.63
CA LEU A 2 -12.65 -7.49 -3.61
C LEU A 2 -12.22 -6.71 -4.87
N LEU A 3 -12.30 -7.37 -6.03
CA LEU A 3 -11.86 -6.83 -7.31
C LEU A 3 -13.00 -6.78 -8.32
N GLU A 4 -12.90 -5.85 -9.25
CA GLU A 4 -13.72 -5.88 -10.46
C GLU A 4 -13.38 -7.09 -11.33
N LYS A 5 -14.39 -7.61 -12.05
CA LYS A 5 -14.34 -8.91 -12.76
C LYS A 5 -13.18 -9.07 -13.76
N ASN A 6 -12.70 -7.98 -14.34
CA ASN A 6 -11.69 -7.99 -15.41
C ASN A 6 -10.26 -7.75 -14.90
N TYR A 7 -10.08 -7.56 -13.59
CA TYR A 7 -8.78 -7.34 -12.98
C TYR A 7 -8.26 -8.64 -12.37
N ASN A 8 -6.95 -8.88 -12.54
CA ASN A 8 -6.28 -10.01 -11.92
C ASN A 8 -5.42 -9.52 -10.74
N ILE A 9 -5.22 -10.40 -9.75
CA ILE A 9 -4.54 -10.03 -8.51
C ILE A 9 -3.08 -9.62 -8.70
N GLU A 10 -2.39 -10.17 -9.71
CA GLU A 10 -0.98 -9.87 -9.93
C GLU A 10 -0.79 -8.45 -10.50
N SER A 11 -1.60 -8.04 -11.48
CA SER A 11 -1.55 -6.65 -11.98
C SER A 11 -1.97 -5.64 -10.91
N ILE A 12 -2.92 -6.01 -10.05
CA ILE A 12 -3.29 -5.17 -8.89
C ILE A 12 -2.12 -5.02 -7.91
N LYS A 13 -1.39 -6.09 -7.59
CA LYS A 13 -0.20 -6.02 -6.72
C LYS A 13 0.90 -5.14 -7.31
N GLU A 14 1.11 -5.19 -8.62
CA GLU A 14 2.05 -4.30 -9.32
C GLU A 14 1.63 -2.83 -9.21
N ASN A 15 0.35 -2.54 -9.44
CA ASN A 15 -0.18 -1.18 -9.35
C ASN A 15 -0.15 -0.64 -7.91
N ILE A 16 -0.50 -1.46 -6.91
CA ILE A 16 -0.34 -1.12 -5.49
C ILE A 16 1.12 -0.78 -5.20
N SER A 17 2.05 -1.62 -5.68
CA SER A 17 3.48 -1.41 -5.47
C SER A 17 3.95 -0.07 -6.05
N ALA A 18 3.48 0.29 -7.24
CA ALA A 18 3.78 1.57 -7.87
C ALA A 18 3.23 2.76 -7.06
N ASN A 19 1.95 2.70 -6.64
CA ASN A 19 1.32 3.74 -5.84
C ASN A 19 2.00 3.95 -4.48
N VAL A 20 2.32 2.86 -3.78
CA VAL A 20 3.00 2.91 -2.48
C VAL A 20 4.43 3.43 -2.62
N LYS A 21 5.19 3.01 -3.64
CA LYS A 21 6.53 3.57 -3.93
C LYS A 21 6.46 5.07 -4.23
N ASN A 22 5.46 5.53 -4.97
CA ASN A 22 5.24 6.96 -5.20
C ASN A 22 4.92 7.71 -3.89
N TYR A 23 4.14 7.11 -2.99
CA TYR A 23 3.89 7.68 -1.67
C TYR A 23 5.19 7.76 -0.84
N PHE A 24 6.00 6.71 -0.82
CA PHE A 24 7.29 6.68 -0.11
C PHE A 24 8.26 7.76 -0.62
N ASN A 25 8.30 8.00 -1.94
CA ASN A 25 9.06 9.10 -2.55
C ASN A 25 8.55 10.50 -2.16
N LYS A 26 7.33 10.64 -1.65
CA LYS A 26 6.84 11.92 -1.12
C LYS A 26 7.19 12.06 0.37
N ILE A 27 7.26 10.95 1.10
CA ILE A 27 7.62 10.90 2.52
C ILE A 27 9.10 11.28 2.70
N ASN A 28 10.01 10.68 1.94
CA ASN A 28 11.45 10.96 2.05
C ASN A 28 11.82 12.45 1.83
N LEU A 29 10.91 13.26 1.25
CA LEU A 29 11.06 14.70 1.07
C LEU A 29 10.37 15.55 2.15
N LYS A 30 9.45 14.99 2.96
CA LYS A 30 8.48 15.78 3.74
C LYS A 30 8.19 15.30 5.16
N SER A 31 8.44 14.03 5.49
CA SER A 31 8.01 13.45 6.76
C SER A 31 8.83 12.21 7.12
N THR A 32 8.97 11.92 8.41
CA THR A 32 9.53 10.65 8.91
C THR A 32 8.46 9.60 9.18
N ILE A 33 7.17 9.90 8.94
CA ILE A 33 6.07 9.01 9.30
C ILE A 33 5.43 8.41 8.05
N ILE A 34 5.43 7.08 7.96
CA ILE A 34 4.52 6.35 7.06
C ILE A 34 3.18 6.23 7.77
N ARG A 35 2.17 6.89 7.22
CA ARG A 35 0.82 6.81 7.76
C ARG A 35 0.11 5.58 7.23
N TYR A 36 -0.37 4.72 8.12
CA TYR A 36 -1.10 3.51 7.77
C TYR A 36 -2.28 3.79 6.84
N ASN A 37 -3.11 4.78 7.19
CA ASN A 37 -4.26 5.17 6.38
C ASN A 37 -3.89 5.69 4.98
N ARG A 38 -2.68 6.25 4.80
CA ARG A 38 -2.21 6.66 3.48
C ARG A 38 -1.79 5.47 2.63
N VAL A 39 -1.21 4.44 3.23
CA VAL A 39 -0.96 3.15 2.53
C VAL A 39 -2.28 2.50 2.13
N VAL A 40 -3.28 2.49 3.01
CA VAL A 40 -4.63 1.99 2.69
C VAL A 40 -5.24 2.78 1.52
N ASN A 41 -5.16 4.11 1.53
CA ASN A 41 -5.63 4.92 0.41
C ASN A 41 -4.89 4.59 -0.89
N CYS A 42 -3.57 4.38 -0.87
CA CYS A 42 -2.82 3.98 -2.06
C CYS A 42 -3.34 2.67 -2.67
N ILE A 43 -3.89 1.76 -1.85
CA ILE A 43 -4.49 0.50 -2.30
C ILE A 43 -5.89 0.76 -2.89
N LEU A 44 -6.72 1.56 -2.21
CA LEU A 44 -8.08 1.90 -2.67
C LEU A 44 -8.10 2.78 -3.93
N GLU A 45 -7.02 3.53 -4.20
CA GLU A 45 -6.88 4.34 -5.42
C GLU A 45 -6.46 3.51 -6.65
N VAL A 46 -6.15 2.21 -6.49
CA VAL A 46 -5.83 1.34 -7.63
C VAL A 46 -7.12 0.97 -8.36
N GLU A 47 -7.17 1.28 -9.65
CA GLU A 47 -8.28 0.90 -10.52
C GLU A 47 -8.53 -0.62 -10.46
N GLY A 48 -9.81 -1.00 -10.38
CA GLY A 48 -10.23 -2.39 -10.23
C GLY A 48 -10.27 -2.91 -8.80
N VAL A 49 -9.77 -2.15 -7.80
CA VAL A 49 -9.99 -2.46 -6.38
C VAL A 49 -11.34 -1.90 -5.95
N ILE A 50 -12.24 -2.77 -5.51
CA ILE A 50 -13.56 -2.38 -4.99
C ILE A 50 -13.48 -2.17 -3.49
N ASP A 51 -12.91 -3.14 -2.77
CA ASP A 51 -12.85 -3.12 -1.29
C ASP A 51 -11.78 -4.08 -0.75
N TYR A 52 -11.57 -4.07 0.57
CA TYR A 52 -10.70 -4.99 1.29
C TYR A 52 -11.33 -5.43 2.62
N THR A 53 -10.99 -6.66 3.05
CA THR A 53 -11.39 -7.17 4.37
C THR A 53 -10.40 -6.74 5.44
N GLU A 54 -9.10 -6.85 5.14
CA GLU A 54 -8.03 -6.49 6.05
C GLU A 54 -6.81 -6.01 5.26
N ILE A 55 -6.15 -4.99 5.79
CA ILE A 55 -4.83 -4.51 5.36
C ILE A 55 -3.97 -4.43 6.61
N THR A 56 -2.72 -4.84 6.48
CA THR A 56 -1.67 -4.64 7.49
C THR A 56 -0.42 -4.15 6.80
N VAL A 57 0.37 -3.33 7.51
CA VAL A 57 1.73 -2.99 7.10
C VAL A 57 2.65 -3.61 8.14
N ASN A 58 3.56 -4.49 7.72
CA ASN A 58 4.42 -5.27 8.61
C ASN A 58 3.63 -5.97 9.73
N SER A 59 2.46 -6.54 9.39
CA SER A 59 1.52 -7.21 10.30
C SER A 59 0.77 -6.31 11.29
N ASN A 60 0.95 -4.98 11.25
CA ASN A 60 0.28 -4.04 12.16
C ASN A 60 -0.69 -3.09 11.41
N LYS A 61 -1.58 -2.44 12.17
CA LYS A 61 -2.55 -1.43 11.68
C LYS A 61 -2.24 -0.05 12.27
N GLU A 62 -0.98 0.34 12.24
CA GLU A 62 -0.48 1.56 12.85
C GLU A 62 0.54 2.27 11.95
N ASN A 63 0.80 3.54 12.27
CA ASN A 63 1.82 4.32 11.57
C ASN A 63 3.21 3.78 11.90
N ILE A 64 4.13 3.90 10.94
CA ILE A 64 5.54 3.56 11.15
C ILE A 64 6.32 4.86 11.25
N ASP A 65 7.03 5.05 12.36
CA ASP A 65 8.05 6.09 12.49
C ASP A 65 9.37 5.56 11.90
N LEU A 66 9.86 6.23 10.87
CA LEU A 66 11.13 5.91 10.23
C LEU A 66 12.31 6.43 11.05
N GLY A 67 12.11 7.42 11.91
CA GLY A 67 13.20 8.20 12.48
C GLY A 67 13.89 9.09 11.44
N GLU A 68 14.84 9.90 11.91
CA GLU A 68 15.59 10.83 11.06
C GLU A 68 16.52 10.10 10.10
N ASN A 69 16.73 10.67 8.90
CA ASN A 69 17.67 10.20 7.87
C ASN A 69 17.38 8.80 7.28
N ASN A 70 16.23 8.19 7.57
CA ASN A 70 15.83 6.91 6.98
C ASN A 70 14.92 7.10 5.76
N ILE A 71 15.16 6.28 4.72
CA ILE A 71 14.38 6.28 3.47
C ILE A 71 13.58 4.97 3.40
N PRO A 72 12.26 5.02 3.24
CA PRO A 72 11.45 3.81 3.16
C PRO A 72 11.57 3.14 1.79
N ILE A 73 11.73 1.83 1.79
CA ILE A 73 11.78 0.99 0.59
C ILE A 73 10.69 -0.08 0.71
N LEU A 74 9.86 -0.21 -0.33
CA LEU A 74 8.85 -1.27 -0.38
C LEU A 74 9.48 -2.57 -0.89
N GLU A 75 9.47 -3.60 -0.06
CA GLU A 75 10.02 -4.92 -0.39
C GLU A 75 9.01 -5.80 -1.13
N SER A 76 7.82 -6.01 -0.55
CA SER A 76 6.81 -6.89 -1.13
C SER A 76 5.38 -6.42 -0.87
N VAL A 77 4.46 -6.89 -1.72
CA VAL A 77 3.02 -6.76 -1.56
C VAL A 77 2.44 -8.16 -1.64
N VAL A 78 1.72 -8.57 -0.60
CA VAL A 78 0.99 -9.84 -0.54
C VAL A 78 -0.50 -9.54 -0.50
N ALA A 79 -1.26 -10.17 -1.39
CA ALA A 79 -2.71 -10.00 -1.45
C ALA A 79 -3.36 -11.27 -1.98
N MET A 80 -4.60 -11.50 -1.56
CA MET A 80 -5.47 -12.56 -2.06
C MET A 80 -6.82 -11.97 -2.48
N VAL A 81 -7.46 -12.58 -3.47
CA VAL A 81 -8.83 -12.24 -3.86
C VAL A 81 -9.79 -12.81 -2.79
N ALA A 82 -10.73 -11.98 -2.33
CA ALA A 82 -11.78 -12.45 -1.44
C ALA A 82 -12.70 -13.42 -2.20
N THR A 83 -13.02 -14.55 -1.57
CA THR A 83 -13.96 -15.55 -2.12
C THR A 83 -15.38 -15.23 -1.69
#